data_AF-A0A2H6LDP7-F1
#
_entry.id   AF-A0A2H6LDP7-F1
#
_cell.length_a   1.000
_cell.length_b   1.000
_cell.length_c   1.000
_cell.angle_alpha   90.00
_cell.angle_beta   90.00
_cell.angle_gamma   90.00
#
_symmetry.space_group_name_H-M   'P 1'
#
loop_
_entity.id
_entity.type
_entity.pdbx_description
1 polymer ?
#
loop_
_entity_poly.entity_id
_entity_poly.type
_entity_poly.pdbx_seq_one_letter_code
_entity_poly.pdbx_strand_id
1 'polypeptide(L)'
;MYPWLQEMIAEDVSELTWRQVRVATLANPAKAKAFDITPTNVDEMIQERSQLLKSVLPAFRQFCQTSLRANFEEMLEVLWDLWLPLGMKLAAQRRSLNRPLIQGILGVQGTGKTTMCQVLSLILQQLGYRTLSWSLDDLYKTYSDRLILLQQDPRLIWRGPPGTHDIDLGLNVLEQIRQGEKAVTVPRFDKSLYAGAGDRTTPEIVTDIDIVLFEGWFVGVQPIDPTAFDLAPPPIITDADKAFAREMNRQLSNYLPLWQRLDSLILLYPRDYRSSLEWRKQAEQQMVAAGKAGMNDSQIKDFVNYFWRSLHPELFLKPILRSPSVADLVIEICPDRTFGEIYSL
;
A
#
# COMPACT_ATOMS: atom_id res chain seq x y z
N MET A 1 -8.77 21.69 8.69
CA MET A 1 -9.56 22.27 7.59
C MET A 1 -9.01 23.58 7.10
N TYR A 2 -8.38 23.52 5.94
CA TYR A 2 -8.05 24.71 5.16
C TYR A 2 -9.34 25.47 4.81
N PRO A 3 -9.54 26.71 5.31
CA PRO A 3 -10.76 27.46 5.05
C PRO A 3 -11.01 27.68 3.55
N TRP A 4 -9.95 27.71 2.76
CA TRP A 4 -9.98 27.95 1.32
C TRP A 4 -10.35 26.71 0.48
N LEU A 5 -10.34 25.50 1.05
CA LEU A 5 -10.54 24.27 0.26
C LEU A 5 -11.96 24.15 -0.28
N GLN A 6 -12.95 24.72 0.40
CA GLN A 6 -14.32 24.81 -0.10
C GLN A 6 -14.42 25.71 -1.34
N GLU A 7 -13.66 26.81 -1.36
CA GLU A 7 -13.62 27.71 -2.51
C GLU A 7 -12.90 27.06 -3.70
N MET A 8 -11.90 26.21 -3.47
CA MET A 8 -11.23 25.45 -4.55
C MET A 8 -12.16 24.49 -5.30
N ILE A 9 -13.30 24.14 -4.71
CA ILE A 9 -14.35 23.32 -5.36
C ILE A 9 -15.27 24.19 -6.24
N ALA A 10 -15.39 25.49 -5.95
CA ALA A 10 -16.26 26.41 -6.67
C ALA A 10 -15.75 26.68 -8.09
N GLU A 11 -16.64 27.14 -8.98
CA GLU A 11 -16.28 27.47 -10.37
C GLU A 11 -15.23 28.59 -10.42
N ASP A 12 -15.49 29.68 -9.69
CA ASP A 12 -14.60 30.83 -9.56
C ASP A 12 -13.85 30.81 -8.24
N VAL A 13 -12.51 30.84 -8.32
CA VAL A 13 -11.60 30.87 -7.18
C VAL A 13 -10.94 32.24 -7.12
N SER A 14 -11.05 32.94 -5.99
CA SER A 14 -10.47 34.27 -5.83
C SER A 14 -8.94 34.26 -5.89
N GLU A 15 -8.36 35.39 -6.31
CA GLU A 15 -6.91 35.59 -6.32
C GLU A 15 -6.30 35.43 -4.90
N LEU A 16 -7.05 35.82 -3.87
CA LEU A 16 -6.65 35.63 -2.47
C LEU A 16 -6.48 34.13 -2.15
N THR A 17 -7.44 33.31 -2.54
CA THR A 17 -7.39 31.86 -2.32
C THR A 17 -6.24 31.22 -3.08
N TRP A 18 -6.00 31.58 -4.35
CA TRP A 18 -4.83 31.10 -5.10
C TRP A 18 -3.51 31.41 -4.37
N ARG A 19 -3.36 32.63 -3.84
CA ARG A 19 -2.18 33.00 -3.05
C ARG A 19 -2.05 32.17 -1.77
N GLN A 20 -3.15 31.92 -1.06
CA GLN A 20 -3.15 31.08 0.15
C GLN A 20 -2.75 29.63 -0.16
N VAL A 21 -3.32 29.04 -1.22
CA VAL A 21 -3.01 27.67 -1.64
C VAL A 21 -1.55 27.54 -2.07
N ARG A 22 -1.01 28.54 -2.78
CA ARG A 22 0.40 28.61 -3.17
C ARG A 22 1.33 28.60 -1.97
N VAL A 23 1.05 29.43 -0.97
CA VAL A 23 1.82 29.47 0.29
C VAL A 23 1.72 28.13 1.02
N ALA A 24 0.52 27.59 1.18
CA ALA A 24 0.30 26.31 1.86
C ALA A 24 1.04 25.14 1.16
N THR A 25 1.02 25.11 -0.17
CA THR A 25 1.66 24.06 -0.97
C THR A 25 3.19 24.08 -0.83
N LEU A 26 3.79 25.25 -0.69
CA LEU A 26 5.24 25.43 -0.51
C LEU A 26 5.69 25.43 0.97
N ALA A 27 4.75 25.42 1.92
CA ALA A 27 5.04 25.55 3.36
C ALA A 27 5.81 24.36 3.93
N ASN A 28 5.64 23.15 3.36
CA ASN A 28 6.44 21.97 3.70
C ASN A 28 7.39 21.64 2.53
N PRO A 29 8.69 22.02 2.61
CA PRO A 29 9.66 21.79 1.54
C PRO A 29 9.89 20.31 1.22
N ALA A 30 9.82 19.43 2.22
CA ALA A 30 10.02 17.99 2.02
C ALA A 30 8.87 17.38 1.20
N LYS A 31 7.63 17.76 1.53
CA LYS A 31 6.43 17.37 0.79
C LYS A 31 6.40 17.98 -0.61
N ALA A 32 6.76 19.25 -0.75
CA ALA A 32 6.84 19.90 -2.05
C ALA A 32 7.86 19.18 -2.95
N LYS A 33 9.06 18.87 -2.43
CA LYS A 33 10.07 18.07 -3.13
C LYS A 33 9.56 16.67 -3.48
N ALA A 34 8.84 15.99 -2.58
CA ALA A 34 8.31 14.65 -2.80
C ALA A 34 7.37 14.57 -4.02
N PHE A 35 6.61 15.65 -4.28
CA PHE A 35 5.69 15.78 -5.40
C PHE A 35 6.24 16.65 -6.55
N ASP A 36 7.55 16.91 -6.59
CA ASP A 36 8.22 17.68 -7.65
C ASP A 36 7.66 19.12 -7.82
N ILE A 37 7.19 19.72 -6.71
CA ILE A 37 6.66 21.08 -6.66
C ILE A 37 7.74 22.06 -6.23
N THR A 38 7.88 23.13 -7.00
CA THR A 38 8.90 24.16 -6.88
C THR A 38 8.26 25.54 -6.96
N PRO A 39 8.94 26.61 -6.51
CA PRO A 39 8.43 27.98 -6.67
C PRO A 39 8.12 28.39 -8.13
N THR A 40 8.71 27.69 -9.11
CA THR A 40 8.56 27.99 -10.54
C THR A 40 7.42 27.25 -11.22
N ASN A 41 7.00 26.07 -10.72
CA ASN A 41 5.90 25.29 -11.30
C ASN A 41 4.65 25.20 -10.39
N VAL A 42 4.70 25.76 -9.18
CA VAL A 42 3.62 25.65 -8.19
C VAL A 42 2.27 26.12 -8.72
N ASP A 43 2.24 27.19 -9.51
CA ASP A 43 0.98 27.76 -9.98
C ASP A 43 0.29 26.83 -10.99
N GLU A 44 1.05 26.28 -11.93
CA GLU A 44 0.58 25.24 -12.87
C GLU A 44 0.11 23.98 -12.12
N MET A 45 0.90 23.50 -11.16
CA MET A 45 0.57 22.30 -10.37
C MET A 45 -0.70 22.45 -9.55
N ILE A 46 -0.94 23.61 -8.94
CA ILE A 46 -2.18 23.86 -8.18
C ILE A 46 -3.37 24.01 -9.14
N GLN A 47 -3.17 24.61 -10.31
CA GLN A 47 -4.22 24.74 -11.32
C GLN A 47 -4.68 23.37 -11.83
N GLU A 48 -3.75 22.51 -12.23
CA GLU A 48 -4.04 21.13 -12.63
C GLU A 48 -4.71 20.34 -11.50
N ARG A 49 -4.18 20.46 -10.27
CA ARG A 49 -4.76 19.79 -9.10
C ARG A 49 -6.19 20.25 -8.81
N SER A 50 -6.47 21.54 -8.97
CA SER A 50 -7.82 22.12 -8.79
C SER A 50 -8.81 21.57 -9.81
N GLN A 51 -8.41 21.50 -11.08
CA GLN A 51 -9.23 20.90 -12.13
C GLN A 51 -9.49 19.42 -11.86
N LEU A 52 -8.44 18.68 -11.46
CA LEU A 52 -8.56 17.27 -11.12
C LEU A 52 -9.45 17.05 -9.89
N LEU A 53 -9.32 17.88 -8.85
CA LEU A 53 -10.20 17.86 -7.68
C LEU A 53 -11.66 17.91 -8.13
N LYS A 54 -12.05 18.92 -8.93
CA LYS A 54 -13.41 19.08 -9.43
C LYS A 54 -13.92 17.84 -10.17
N SER A 55 -13.09 17.21 -11.00
CA SER A 55 -13.46 15.99 -11.73
C SER A 55 -13.62 14.75 -10.84
N VAL A 56 -12.80 14.61 -9.80
CA VAL A 56 -12.77 13.43 -8.90
C VAL A 56 -13.87 13.50 -7.84
N LEU A 57 -14.29 14.70 -7.44
CA LEU A 57 -15.21 14.93 -6.33
C LEU A 57 -16.49 14.08 -6.32
N PRO A 58 -17.24 13.91 -7.42
CA PRO A 58 -18.47 13.12 -7.38
C PRO A 58 -18.21 11.65 -7.00
N ALA A 59 -17.21 11.03 -7.65
CA ALA A 59 -16.82 9.65 -7.38
C ALA A 59 -16.23 9.50 -5.97
N PHE A 60 -15.42 10.47 -5.54
CA PHE A 60 -14.82 10.47 -4.22
C PHE A 60 -15.85 10.64 -3.11
N ARG A 61 -16.85 11.51 -3.28
CA ARG A 61 -17.96 11.66 -2.31
C ARG A 61 -18.72 10.34 -2.14
N GLN A 62 -19.02 9.65 -3.25
CA GLN A 62 -19.64 8.33 -3.22
C GLN A 62 -18.75 7.29 -2.50
N PHE A 63 -17.44 7.33 -2.75
CA PHE A 63 -16.46 6.47 -2.09
C PHE A 63 -16.41 6.70 -0.57
N CYS A 64 -16.39 7.97 -0.13
CA CYS A 64 -16.44 8.34 1.29
C CYS A 64 -17.69 7.76 1.99
N GLN A 65 -18.84 7.82 1.34
CA GLN A 65 -20.11 7.34 1.89
C GLN A 65 -20.20 5.80 1.94
N THR A 66 -19.77 5.12 0.87
CA THR A 66 -20.03 3.69 0.69
C THR A 66 -18.90 2.79 1.18
N SER A 67 -17.67 3.15 0.83
CA SER A 67 -16.49 2.29 0.97
C SER A 67 -15.68 2.67 2.19
N LEU A 68 -15.32 3.94 2.32
CA LEU A 68 -14.51 4.42 3.44
C LEU A 68 -15.33 4.62 4.72
N ARG A 69 -16.62 4.98 4.58
CA ARG A 69 -17.53 5.32 5.68
C ARG A 69 -16.94 6.37 6.64
N ALA A 70 -16.38 7.43 6.05
CA ALA A 70 -15.75 8.53 6.78
C ALA A 70 -16.39 9.87 6.42
N ASN A 71 -16.16 10.88 7.27
CA ASN A 71 -16.59 12.24 7.00
C ASN A 71 -15.90 12.77 5.72
N PHE A 72 -16.70 13.34 4.82
CA PHE A 72 -16.21 13.80 3.53
C PHE A 72 -15.29 15.02 3.68
N GLU A 73 -15.63 15.96 4.55
CA GLU A 73 -14.88 17.20 4.76
C GLU A 73 -13.49 16.94 5.34
N GLU A 74 -13.35 15.99 6.27
CA GLU A 74 -12.05 15.53 6.79
C GLU A 74 -11.20 14.88 5.69
N MET A 75 -11.83 14.07 4.83
CA MET A 75 -11.16 13.36 3.75
C MET A 75 -10.84 14.23 2.54
N LEU A 76 -11.49 15.39 2.42
CA LEU A 76 -11.22 16.36 1.38
C LEU A 76 -9.82 16.95 1.52
N GLU A 77 -9.36 17.21 2.76
CA GLU A 77 -7.99 17.64 3.03
C GLU A 77 -6.98 16.58 2.59
N VAL A 78 -7.21 15.32 2.97
CA VAL A 78 -6.35 14.20 2.56
C VAL A 78 -6.31 14.04 1.04
N LEU A 79 -7.47 14.15 0.39
CA LEU A 79 -7.56 14.11 -1.07
C LEU A 79 -6.67 15.20 -1.68
N TRP A 80 -6.79 16.43 -1.21
CA TRP A 80 -6.03 17.58 -1.71
C TRP A 80 -4.53 17.44 -1.48
N ASP A 81 -4.15 17.04 -0.27
CA ASP A 81 -2.78 17.11 0.20
C ASP A 81 -1.93 15.92 -0.18
N LEU A 82 -2.54 14.74 -0.34
CA LEU A 82 -1.83 13.49 -0.55
C LEU A 82 -2.30 12.79 -1.82
N TRP A 83 -3.59 12.45 -1.93
CA TRP A 83 -4.01 11.53 -2.99
C TRP A 83 -4.01 12.14 -4.38
N LEU A 84 -4.43 13.40 -4.55
CA LEU A 84 -4.35 14.10 -5.83
C LEU A 84 -2.90 14.29 -6.32
N PRO A 85 -1.97 14.88 -5.54
CA PRO A 85 -0.59 15.03 -6.01
C PRO A 85 0.09 13.67 -6.24
N LEU A 86 -0.24 12.64 -5.45
CA LEU A 86 0.25 11.29 -5.71
C LEU A 86 -0.27 10.72 -7.03
N GLY A 87 -1.58 10.84 -7.31
CA GLY A 87 -2.17 10.40 -8.58
C GLY A 87 -1.57 11.14 -9.79
N MET A 88 -1.33 12.44 -9.67
CA MET A 88 -0.64 13.24 -10.70
C MET A 88 0.80 12.76 -10.92
N LYS A 89 1.54 12.46 -9.84
CA LYS A 89 2.91 11.93 -9.91
C LYS A 89 2.95 10.56 -10.63
N LEU A 90 2.05 9.65 -10.28
CA LEU A 90 1.95 8.32 -10.92
C LEU A 90 1.59 8.44 -12.41
N ALA A 91 0.66 9.34 -12.76
CA ALA A 91 0.34 9.64 -14.15
C ALA A 91 1.55 10.20 -14.93
N ALA A 92 2.33 11.10 -14.32
CA ALA A 92 3.55 11.63 -14.93
C ALA A 92 4.61 10.53 -15.15
N GLN A 93 4.83 9.64 -14.17
CA GLN A 93 5.70 8.48 -14.31
C GLN A 93 5.21 7.53 -15.42
N ARG A 94 3.92 7.27 -15.50
CA ARG A 94 3.37 6.44 -16.58
C ARG A 94 3.59 7.06 -17.97
N ARG A 95 3.50 8.39 -18.11
CA ARG A 95 3.78 9.10 -19.37
C ARG A 95 5.24 9.05 -19.80
N SER A 96 6.17 9.03 -18.84
CA SER A 96 7.60 8.92 -19.15
C SER A 96 8.02 7.49 -19.53
N LEU A 97 7.14 6.50 -19.34
CA LEU A 97 7.35 5.12 -19.72
C LEU A 97 6.62 4.77 -21.02
N ASN A 98 7.30 4.06 -21.92
CA ASN A 98 6.69 3.48 -23.13
C ASN A 98 5.96 2.15 -22.88
N ARG A 99 5.61 1.87 -21.62
CA ARG A 99 4.95 0.64 -21.16
C ARG A 99 4.13 0.90 -19.90
N PRO A 100 3.28 -0.04 -19.45
CA PRO A 100 2.61 0.10 -18.18
C PRO A 100 3.56 0.30 -16.99
N LEU A 101 3.11 1.11 -16.04
CA LEU A 101 3.81 1.41 -14.78
C LEU A 101 3.45 0.35 -13.73
N ILE A 102 4.44 -0.18 -13.01
CA ILE A 102 4.23 -1.04 -11.85
C ILE A 102 4.66 -0.28 -10.60
N GLN A 103 3.69 0.28 -9.87
CA GLN A 103 3.91 0.98 -8.62
C GLN A 103 3.78 0.02 -7.43
N GLY A 104 4.88 -0.18 -6.69
CA GLY A 104 4.86 -0.91 -5.43
C GLY A 104 4.33 -0.06 -4.29
N ILE A 105 3.54 -0.65 -3.39
CA ILE A 105 3.03 -0.01 -2.17
C ILE A 105 3.28 -0.93 -0.97
N LEU A 106 4.23 -0.55 -0.13
CA LEU A 106 4.59 -1.23 1.10
C LEU A 106 3.89 -0.59 2.29
N GLY A 107 3.40 -1.41 3.22
CA GLY A 107 2.92 -0.93 4.50
C GLY A 107 2.37 -2.06 5.36
N VAL A 108 2.55 -1.99 6.67
CA VAL A 108 2.06 -3.04 7.58
C VAL A 108 0.53 -3.13 7.58
N GLN A 109 -0.02 -4.13 8.27
CA GLN A 109 -1.46 -4.28 8.39
C GLN A 109 -2.09 -3.03 9.04
N GLY A 110 -3.18 -2.53 8.47
CA GLY A 110 -3.91 -1.38 8.99
C GLY A 110 -3.43 0.01 8.54
N THR A 111 -2.36 0.12 7.73
CA THR A 111 -1.85 1.42 7.23
C THR A 111 -2.69 2.06 6.12
N GLY A 112 -3.74 1.40 5.63
CA GLY A 112 -4.63 1.96 4.60
C GLY A 112 -4.22 1.72 3.14
N LYS A 113 -3.32 0.77 2.85
CA LYS A 113 -2.90 0.40 1.47
C LYS A 113 -4.07 0.22 0.51
N THR A 114 -5.03 -0.65 0.84
CA THR A 114 -6.20 -0.93 0.00
C THR A 114 -7.03 0.32 -0.25
N THR A 115 -7.26 1.13 0.79
CA THR A 115 -7.98 2.42 0.66
C THR A 115 -7.25 3.36 -0.29
N MET A 116 -5.93 3.50 -0.14
CA MET A 116 -5.12 4.34 -1.02
C MET A 116 -5.18 3.84 -2.46
N CYS A 117 -5.06 2.53 -2.71
CA CYS A 117 -5.18 1.98 -4.06
C CYS A 117 -6.54 2.28 -4.70
N GLN A 118 -7.63 2.16 -3.94
CA GLN A 118 -8.98 2.48 -4.43
C GLN A 118 -9.11 3.96 -4.80
N VAL A 119 -8.66 4.88 -3.93
CA VAL A 119 -8.71 6.32 -4.22
C VAL A 119 -7.82 6.68 -5.41
N LEU A 120 -6.59 6.15 -5.47
CA LEU A 120 -5.70 6.38 -6.60
C LEU A 120 -6.29 5.83 -7.91
N SER A 121 -7.00 4.71 -7.87
CA SER A 121 -7.69 4.16 -9.04
C SER A 121 -8.77 5.13 -9.56
N LEU A 122 -9.55 5.75 -8.67
CA LEU A 122 -10.53 6.78 -9.03
C LEU A 122 -9.87 8.01 -9.67
N ILE A 123 -8.76 8.47 -9.10
CA ILE A 123 -8.03 9.65 -9.58
C ILE A 123 -7.39 9.37 -10.96
N LEU A 124 -6.70 8.25 -11.08
CA LEU A 124 -6.02 7.84 -12.32
C LEU A 124 -7.02 7.58 -13.45
N GLN A 125 -8.21 7.09 -13.13
CA GLN A 125 -9.31 6.97 -14.09
C GLN A 125 -9.74 8.34 -14.66
N GLN A 126 -9.84 9.39 -13.83
CA GLN A 126 -10.12 10.75 -14.32
C GLN A 126 -8.98 11.31 -15.18
N LEU A 127 -7.76 10.84 -14.94
CA LEU A 127 -6.58 11.16 -15.76
C LEU A 127 -6.46 10.28 -17.02
N GLY A 128 -7.46 9.41 -17.29
CA GLY A 128 -7.53 8.59 -18.50
C GLY A 128 -6.76 7.26 -18.45
N TYR A 129 -6.28 6.83 -17.27
CA TYR A 129 -5.54 5.59 -17.12
C TYR A 129 -6.39 4.45 -16.59
N ARG A 130 -6.18 3.25 -17.12
CA ARG A 130 -6.72 2.01 -16.55
C ARG A 130 -5.78 1.47 -15.48
N THR A 131 -6.34 1.23 -14.31
CA THR A 131 -5.59 0.78 -13.14
C THR A 131 -5.92 -0.65 -12.76
N LEU A 132 -4.90 -1.43 -12.42
CA LEU A 132 -5.07 -2.72 -11.74
C LEU A 132 -4.62 -2.55 -10.29
N SER A 133 -5.55 -2.62 -9.34
CA SER A 133 -5.20 -2.82 -7.93
C SER A 133 -4.96 -4.30 -7.67
N TRP A 134 -3.74 -4.63 -7.28
CA TRP A 134 -3.33 -6.02 -7.08
C TRP A 134 -2.64 -6.20 -5.74
N SER A 135 -3.09 -7.19 -4.99
CA SER A 135 -2.54 -7.49 -3.68
C SER A 135 -1.53 -8.62 -3.78
N LEU A 136 -0.44 -8.55 -3.02
CA LEU A 136 0.42 -9.72 -2.80
C LEU A 136 -0.38 -10.91 -2.23
N ASP A 137 -1.44 -10.64 -1.49
CA ASP A 137 -2.33 -11.68 -0.96
C ASP A 137 -3.08 -12.45 -2.06
N ASP A 138 -3.25 -11.88 -3.26
CA ASP A 138 -3.83 -12.60 -4.41
C ASP A 138 -2.90 -13.68 -4.94
N LEU A 139 -1.61 -13.62 -4.57
CA LEU A 139 -0.59 -14.59 -4.91
C LEU A 139 -0.40 -15.67 -3.85
N TYR A 140 -1.26 -15.78 -2.82
CA TYR A 140 -1.15 -16.92 -1.91
C TYR A 140 -1.20 -18.25 -2.67
N LYS A 141 -0.44 -19.22 -2.15
CA LYS A 141 -0.52 -20.60 -2.61
C LYS A 141 -1.94 -21.14 -2.43
N THR A 142 -2.33 -22.07 -3.30
CA THR A 142 -3.62 -22.75 -3.20
C THR A 142 -3.76 -23.49 -1.87
N TYR A 143 -4.98 -23.85 -1.50
CA TYR A 143 -5.22 -24.62 -0.29
C TYR A 143 -4.44 -25.95 -0.29
N SER A 144 -4.39 -26.65 -1.42
CA SER A 144 -3.63 -27.90 -1.56
C SER A 144 -2.12 -27.69 -1.35
N ASP A 145 -1.55 -26.66 -1.97
CA ASP A 145 -0.13 -26.35 -1.84
C ASP A 145 0.21 -25.90 -0.41
N ARG A 146 -0.71 -25.21 0.26
CA ARG A 146 -0.58 -24.86 1.67
C ARG A 146 -0.56 -26.09 2.58
N LEU A 147 -1.36 -27.13 2.29
CA LEU A 147 -1.31 -28.38 3.06
C LEU A 147 0.06 -29.08 2.92
N ILE A 148 0.63 -29.07 1.72
CA ILE A 148 1.99 -29.59 1.47
C ILE A 148 3.02 -28.76 2.23
N LEU A 149 2.91 -27.43 2.18
CA LEU A 149 3.81 -26.51 2.87
C LEU A 149 3.79 -26.72 4.40
N LEU A 150 2.61 -26.92 4.98
CA LEU A 150 2.47 -27.21 6.42
C LEU A 150 3.11 -28.54 6.84
N GLN A 151 3.15 -29.54 5.95
CA GLN A 151 3.86 -30.79 6.21
C GLN A 151 5.38 -30.59 6.18
N GLN A 152 5.87 -29.69 5.31
CA GLN A 152 7.29 -29.39 5.17
C GLN A 152 7.81 -28.48 6.29
N ASP A 153 7.03 -27.47 6.68
CA ASP A 153 7.34 -26.57 7.79
C ASP A 153 6.07 -26.27 8.60
N PRO A 154 5.85 -27.00 9.71
CA PRO A 154 4.70 -26.80 10.59
C PRO A 154 4.61 -25.41 11.23
N ARG A 155 5.67 -24.59 11.17
CA ARG A 155 5.67 -23.21 11.67
C ARG A 155 4.90 -22.26 10.76
N LEU A 156 4.64 -22.64 9.51
CA LEU A 156 3.87 -21.84 8.54
C LEU A 156 2.35 -21.98 8.74
N ILE A 157 1.92 -21.79 9.99
CA ILE A 157 0.54 -21.98 10.46
C ILE A 157 -0.44 -21.10 9.69
N TRP A 158 -0.05 -19.88 9.34
CA TRP A 158 -0.88 -18.96 8.55
C TRP A 158 -0.24 -18.64 7.22
N ARG A 159 -1.09 -18.39 6.22
CA ARG A 159 -0.68 -17.68 5.01
C ARG A 159 -0.24 -16.27 5.42
N GLY A 160 0.81 -15.75 4.79
CA GLY A 160 1.29 -14.39 5.06
C GLY A 160 2.79 -14.23 4.95
N PRO A 161 3.59 -15.03 5.70
CA PRO A 161 5.04 -14.93 5.68
C PRO A 161 5.66 -15.22 4.32
N PRO A 162 6.93 -14.82 4.10
CA PRO A 162 7.72 -15.27 2.97
C PRO A 162 7.69 -16.79 2.81
N GLY A 163 7.52 -17.24 1.57
CA GLY A 163 7.36 -18.65 1.20
C GLY A 163 5.91 -19.10 1.01
N THR A 164 4.91 -18.33 1.46
CA THR A 164 3.50 -18.71 1.32
C THR A 164 2.82 -18.25 0.02
N HIS A 165 3.58 -17.69 -0.92
CA HIS A 165 3.06 -17.15 -2.18
C HIS A 165 3.56 -17.95 -3.40
N ASP A 166 2.85 -17.80 -4.51
CA ASP A 166 3.17 -18.32 -5.83
C ASP A 166 3.88 -17.23 -6.64
N ILE A 167 5.21 -17.24 -6.59
CA ILE A 167 6.06 -16.20 -7.16
C ILE A 167 6.07 -16.23 -8.68
N ASP A 168 6.12 -17.43 -9.26
CA ASP A 168 6.16 -17.62 -10.71
C ASP A 168 4.87 -17.11 -11.35
N LEU A 169 3.72 -17.37 -10.72
CA LEU A 169 2.45 -16.77 -11.15
C LEU A 169 2.51 -15.24 -11.09
N GLY A 170 3.07 -14.69 -10.03
CA GLY A 170 3.25 -13.25 -9.87
C GLY A 170 4.09 -12.62 -10.99
N LEU A 171 5.22 -13.26 -11.30
CA LEU A 171 6.14 -12.84 -12.35
C LEU A 171 5.47 -12.88 -13.71
N ASN A 172 4.78 -13.98 -14.02
CA ASN A 172 4.11 -14.14 -15.31
C ASN A 172 3.07 -13.03 -15.57
N VAL A 173 2.27 -12.68 -14.56
CA VAL A 173 1.28 -11.58 -14.68
C VAL A 173 1.97 -10.24 -14.91
N LEU A 174 3.00 -9.90 -14.13
CA LEU A 174 3.71 -8.62 -14.29
C LEU A 174 4.42 -8.53 -15.65
N GLU A 175 5.00 -9.62 -16.15
CA GLU A 175 5.65 -9.63 -17.46
C GLU A 175 4.65 -9.47 -18.60
N GLN A 176 3.49 -10.15 -18.55
CA GLN A 176 2.42 -9.95 -19.54
C GLN A 176 1.96 -8.49 -19.57
N ILE A 177 1.76 -7.87 -18.41
CA ILE A 177 1.38 -6.46 -18.31
C ILE A 177 2.49 -5.57 -18.89
N ARG A 178 3.76 -5.79 -18.54
CA ARG A 178 4.88 -4.98 -19.07
C ARG A 178 5.04 -5.10 -20.58
N GLN A 179 4.69 -6.26 -21.15
CA GLN A 179 4.70 -6.51 -22.59
C GLN A 179 3.53 -5.85 -23.32
N GLY A 180 2.57 -5.27 -22.58
CA GLY A 180 1.41 -4.60 -23.16
C GLY A 180 0.35 -5.58 -23.67
N GLU A 181 0.28 -6.78 -23.08
CA GLU A 181 -0.77 -7.75 -23.41
C GLU A 181 -2.16 -7.14 -23.19
N LYS A 182 -3.04 -7.29 -24.19
CA LYS A 182 -4.36 -6.65 -24.17
C LYS A 182 -5.28 -7.23 -23.11
N ALA A 183 -5.12 -8.50 -22.79
CA ALA A 183 -5.91 -9.21 -21.80
C ALA A 183 -4.98 -10.07 -20.94
N VAL A 184 -5.03 -9.88 -19.62
CA VAL A 184 -4.19 -10.59 -18.66
C VAL A 184 -5.08 -11.30 -17.65
N THR A 185 -4.77 -12.57 -17.39
CA THR A 185 -5.46 -13.37 -16.38
C THR A 185 -4.78 -13.16 -15.03
N VAL A 186 -5.45 -12.45 -14.13
CA VAL A 186 -4.94 -12.05 -12.82
C VAL A 186 -5.54 -12.96 -11.74
N PRO A 187 -4.72 -13.63 -10.91
CA PRO A 187 -5.23 -14.46 -9.84
C PRO A 187 -5.94 -13.61 -8.78
N ARG A 188 -6.94 -14.21 -8.14
CA ARG A 188 -7.64 -13.65 -6.98
C ARG A 188 -7.70 -14.69 -5.88
N PHE A 189 -7.70 -14.23 -4.63
CA PHE A 189 -7.70 -15.11 -3.46
C PHE A 189 -8.84 -14.80 -2.50
N ASP A 190 -9.63 -15.81 -2.13
CA ASP A 190 -10.67 -15.69 -1.13
C ASP A 190 -10.23 -16.30 0.20
N LYS A 191 -10.01 -15.42 1.17
CA LYS A 191 -9.58 -15.74 2.53
C LYS A 191 -10.62 -16.52 3.34
N SER A 192 -11.90 -16.55 2.91
CA SER A 192 -13.01 -17.17 3.64
C SER A 192 -13.18 -18.67 3.34
N LEU A 193 -12.68 -19.15 2.20
CA LEU A 193 -12.75 -20.55 1.80
C LEU A 193 -12.04 -21.46 2.82
N TYR A 194 -12.42 -22.74 2.84
CA TYR A 194 -11.86 -23.76 3.74
C TYR A 194 -11.76 -23.31 5.20
N ALA A 195 -12.89 -22.84 5.75
CA ALA A 195 -13.00 -22.36 7.14
C ALA A 195 -11.99 -21.26 7.49
N GLY A 196 -11.73 -20.33 6.56
CA GLY A 196 -10.81 -19.22 6.76
C GLY A 196 -9.34 -19.51 6.43
N ALA A 197 -9.01 -20.75 6.02
CA ALA A 197 -7.67 -21.06 5.50
C ALA A 197 -7.40 -20.35 4.16
N GLY A 198 -8.46 -20.17 3.37
CA GLY A 198 -8.48 -19.50 2.08
C GLY A 198 -8.01 -20.36 0.92
N ASP A 199 -8.41 -19.97 -0.29
CA ASP A 199 -7.93 -20.57 -1.54
C ASP A 199 -8.02 -19.58 -2.70
N ARG A 200 -7.34 -19.90 -3.80
CA ARG A 200 -7.43 -19.16 -5.05
C ARG A 200 -8.82 -19.34 -5.65
N THR A 201 -9.40 -18.25 -6.15
CA THR A 201 -10.68 -18.26 -6.83
C THR A 201 -10.50 -18.21 -8.35
N THR A 202 -11.61 -18.19 -9.08
CA THR A 202 -11.60 -17.91 -10.52
C THR A 202 -10.81 -16.63 -10.78
N PRO A 203 -9.77 -16.66 -11.63
CA PRO A 203 -8.98 -15.48 -11.91
C PRO A 203 -9.82 -14.45 -12.66
N GLU A 204 -9.44 -13.20 -12.51
CA GLU A 204 -10.05 -12.07 -13.21
C GLU A 204 -9.33 -11.83 -14.54
N ILE A 205 -10.07 -11.59 -15.61
CA ILE A 205 -9.49 -11.13 -16.87
C ILE A 205 -9.58 -9.62 -16.91
N VAL A 206 -8.43 -8.96 -16.94
CA VAL A 206 -8.33 -7.49 -17.02
C VAL A 206 -7.72 -7.08 -18.36
N THR A 207 -8.14 -5.92 -18.89
CA THR A 207 -7.69 -5.46 -20.20
C THR A 207 -7.06 -4.08 -20.17
N ASP A 208 -6.12 -3.87 -21.10
CA ASP A 208 -5.51 -2.56 -21.40
C ASP A 208 -4.96 -1.84 -20.16
N ILE A 209 -4.25 -2.55 -19.27
CA ILE A 209 -3.74 -2.00 -18.02
C ILE A 209 -2.62 -0.98 -18.29
N ASP A 210 -2.78 0.24 -17.79
CA ASP A 210 -1.75 1.28 -17.85
C ASP A 210 -0.90 1.32 -16.59
N ILE A 211 -1.51 1.12 -15.42
CA ILE A 211 -0.84 1.27 -14.12
C ILE A 211 -1.26 0.13 -13.20
N VAL A 212 -0.29 -0.60 -12.66
CA VAL A 212 -0.50 -1.58 -11.59
C VAL A 212 -0.17 -0.92 -10.26
N LEU A 213 -1.13 -0.91 -9.34
CA LEU A 213 -0.92 -0.57 -7.94
C LEU A 213 -0.72 -1.88 -7.17
N PHE A 214 0.53 -2.33 -7.08
CA PHE A 214 0.90 -3.60 -6.46
C PHE A 214 1.21 -3.42 -4.98
N GLU A 215 0.29 -3.82 -4.12
CA GLU A 215 0.36 -3.56 -2.69
C GLU A 215 0.58 -4.82 -1.85
N GLY A 216 1.25 -4.67 -0.71
CA GLY A 216 1.36 -5.75 0.26
C GLY A 216 2.19 -5.40 1.47
N TRP A 217 2.12 -6.25 2.50
CA TRP A 217 2.72 -5.95 3.80
C TRP A 217 4.25 -6.04 3.84
N PHE A 218 4.85 -6.69 2.83
CA PHE A 218 6.30 -6.74 2.61
C PHE A 218 6.70 -6.55 1.13
N VAL A 219 5.85 -5.91 0.31
CA VAL A 219 6.23 -5.58 -1.08
C VAL A 219 7.51 -4.76 -1.11
N GLY A 220 8.47 -5.17 -1.93
CA GLY A 220 9.77 -4.50 -2.06
C GLY A 220 10.77 -4.74 -0.92
N VAL A 221 10.38 -5.43 0.16
CA VAL A 221 11.27 -5.74 1.29
C VAL A 221 12.39 -6.68 0.85
N GLN A 222 13.62 -6.31 1.20
CA GLN A 222 14.85 -7.03 0.87
C GLN A 222 15.31 -7.90 2.05
N PRO A 223 16.00 -9.02 1.80
CA PRO A 223 16.73 -9.74 2.83
C PRO A 223 17.75 -8.84 3.54
N ILE A 224 17.92 -9.04 4.84
CA ILE A 224 18.93 -8.36 5.67
C ILE A 224 20.01 -9.34 6.13
N ASP A 225 21.10 -8.82 6.71
CA ASP A 225 22.14 -9.64 7.33
C ASP A 225 21.53 -10.53 8.44
N PRO A 226 21.69 -11.87 8.39
CA PRO A 226 21.16 -12.79 9.40
C PRO A 226 21.68 -12.58 10.84
N THR A 227 22.76 -11.81 11.03
CA THR A 227 23.27 -11.41 12.36
C THR A 227 22.35 -10.41 13.05
N ALA A 228 21.52 -9.67 12.30
CA ALA A 228 20.53 -8.75 12.88
C ALA A 228 19.52 -9.45 13.80
N PHE A 229 19.31 -10.76 13.62
CA PHE A 229 18.40 -11.55 14.45
C PHE A 229 18.98 -11.96 15.82
N ASP A 230 20.29 -11.78 16.05
CA ASP A 230 20.91 -12.11 17.34
C ASP A 230 20.40 -11.20 18.46
N LEU A 231 20.17 -9.93 18.12
CA LEU A 231 19.66 -8.87 18.98
C LEU A 231 18.31 -8.33 18.51
N ALA A 232 17.47 -9.21 17.93
CA ALA A 232 16.14 -8.82 17.46
C ALA A 232 15.23 -8.34 18.61
N PRO A 233 14.36 -7.35 18.34
CA PRO A 233 13.34 -6.93 19.30
C PRO A 233 12.24 -8.00 19.49
N PRO A 234 11.49 -7.95 20.62
CA PRO A 234 10.30 -8.77 20.80
C PRO A 234 9.31 -8.58 19.65
N PRO A 235 8.61 -9.63 19.18
CA PRO A 235 8.47 -10.93 19.81
C PRO A 235 9.50 -11.99 19.38
N ILE A 236 10.62 -11.60 18.73
CA ILE A 236 11.70 -12.53 18.37
C ILE A 236 12.63 -12.68 19.59
N ILE A 237 12.33 -13.65 20.47
CA ILE A 237 13.03 -13.78 21.75
C ILE A 237 13.78 -15.11 21.83
N THR A 238 13.09 -16.21 21.57
CA THR A 238 13.64 -17.57 21.72
C THR A 238 14.51 -17.95 20.52
N ASP A 239 15.35 -18.97 20.68
CA ASP A 239 16.14 -19.51 19.56
C ASP A 239 15.24 -20.02 18.42
N ALA A 240 14.06 -20.56 18.76
CA ALA A 240 13.06 -20.96 17.79
C ALA A 240 12.49 -19.77 17.00
N ASP A 241 12.21 -18.64 17.68
CA ASP A 241 11.75 -17.42 17.00
C ASP A 241 12.85 -16.86 16.08
N LYS A 242 14.09 -16.82 16.55
CA LYS A 242 15.25 -16.37 15.75
C LYS A 242 15.47 -17.24 14.53
N ALA A 243 15.38 -18.57 14.69
CA ALA A 243 15.49 -19.51 13.59
C ALA A 243 14.35 -19.35 12.57
N PHE A 244 13.12 -19.09 13.04
CA PHE A 244 11.99 -18.79 12.17
C PHE A 244 12.20 -17.48 11.40
N ALA A 245 12.59 -16.41 12.07
CA ALA A 245 12.84 -15.11 11.45
C ALA A 245 13.96 -15.17 10.39
N ARG A 246 15.05 -15.89 10.67
CA ARG A 246 16.15 -16.12 9.71
C ARG A 246 15.69 -16.89 8.48
N GLU A 247 14.85 -17.89 8.67
CA GLU A 247 14.29 -18.66 7.55
C GLU A 247 13.37 -17.79 6.70
N MET A 248 12.52 -16.95 7.31
CA MET A 248 11.67 -16.00 6.58
C MET A 248 12.50 -14.96 5.81
N ASN A 249 13.59 -14.48 6.43
CA ASN A 249 14.57 -13.62 5.76
C ASN A 249 15.24 -14.31 4.55
N ARG A 250 15.59 -15.59 4.67
CA ARG A 250 16.14 -16.37 3.55
C ARG A 250 15.12 -16.49 2.42
N GLN A 251 13.86 -16.79 2.75
CA GLN A 251 12.75 -16.93 1.80
C GLN A 251 12.46 -15.64 1.02
N LEU A 252 12.73 -14.45 1.59
CA LEU A 252 12.62 -13.17 0.86
C LEU A 252 13.48 -13.12 -0.41
N SER A 253 14.58 -13.87 -0.46
CA SER A 253 15.44 -13.92 -1.66
C SER A 253 14.66 -14.40 -2.90
N ASN A 254 13.66 -15.27 -2.69
CA ASN A 254 12.80 -15.76 -3.77
C ASN A 254 11.85 -14.68 -4.33
N TYR A 255 11.63 -13.59 -3.59
CA TYR A 255 10.73 -12.50 -4.00
C TYR A 255 11.47 -11.39 -4.76
N LEU A 256 12.81 -11.37 -4.73
CA LEU A 256 13.60 -10.34 -5.41
C LEU A 256 13.26 -10.19 -6.89
N PRO A 257 13.02 -11.26 -7.67
CA PRO A 257 12.60 -11.12 -9.06
C PRO A 257 11.27 -10.36 -9.23
N LEU A 258 10.32 -10.47 -8.28
CA LEU A 258 9.09 -9.67 -8.30
C LEU A 258 9.40 -8.20 -8.02
N TRP A 259 10.25 -7.93 -7.04
CA TRP A 259 10.61 -6.57 -6.65
C TRP A 259 11.37 -5.83 -7.76
N GLN A 260 12.17 -6.54 -8.55
CA GLN A 260 12.85 -5.99 -9.73
C GLN A 260 11.89 -5.52 -10.84
N ARG A 261 10.59 -5.87 -10.75
CA ARG A 261 9.58 -5.47 -11.73
C ARG A 261 8.85 -4.21 -11.32
N LEU A 262 9.03 -3.76 -10.07
CA LEU A 262 8.55 -2.47 -9.60
C LEU A 262 9.36 -1.35 -10.29
N ASP A 263 8.65 -0.31 -10.74
CA ASP A 263 9.26 0.92 -11.27
C ASP A 263 9.55 1.92 -10.15
N SER A 264 8.80 1.83 -9.06
CA SER A 264 8.94 2.67 -7.87
C SER A 264 8.31 1.95 -6.66
N LEU A 265 8.71 2.32 -5.45
CA LEU A 265 8.13 1.85 -4.19
C LEU A 265 7.72 3.02 -3.28
N ILE A 266 6.44 3.02 -2.89
CA ILE A 266 5.90 3.90 -1.85
C ILE A 266 5.85 3.12 -0.54
N LEU A 267 6.41 3.69 0.53
CA LEU A 267 6.34 3.15 1.87
C LEU A 267 5.35 3.94 2.73
N LEU A 268 4.27 3.27 3.15
CA LEU A 268 3.39 3.71 4.23
C LEU A 268 4.04 3.31 5.57
N TYR A 269 4.83 4.22 6.14
CA TYR A 269 5.63 3.98 7.32
C TYR A 269 4.84 4.28 8.60
N PRO A 270 4.48 3.28 9.43
CA PRO A 270 3.88 3.57 10.73
C PRO A 270 4.92 4.21 11.66
N ARG A 271 4.62 5.39 12.23
CA ARG A 271 5.47 6.03 13.26
C ARG A 271 5.68 5.12 14.46
N ASP A 272 4.68 4.30 14.76
CA ASP A 272 4.77 3.18 15.69
C ASP A 272 4.16 1.93 15.07
N TYR A 273 4.99 0.94 14.74
CA TYR A 273 4.51 -0.32 14.15
C TYR A 273 3.54 -1.07 15.08
N ARG A 274 3.61 -0.84 16.40
CA ARG A 274 2.73 -1.47 17.39
C ARG A 274 1.27 -1.04 17.22
N SER A 275 1.02 0.11 16.59
CA SER A 275 -0.32 0.54 16.21
C SER A 275 -1.03 -0.47 15.30
N SER A 276 -0.29 -1.32 14.56
CA SER A 276 -0.90 -2.40 13.77
C SER A 276 -1.68 -3.41 14.60
N LEU A 277 -1.33 -3.62 15.88
CA LEU A 277 -2.11 -4.45 16.79
C LEU A 277 -3.48 -3.84 17.08
N GLU A 278 -3.51 -2.55 17.43
CA GLU A 278 -4.76 -1.83 17.72
C GLU A 278 -5.62 -1.68 16.46
N TRP A 279 -4.98 -1.43 15.30
CA TRP A 279 -5.69 -1.39 14.04
C TRP A 279 -6.30 -2.74 13.66
N ARG A 280 -5.59 -3.85 13.95
CA ARG A 280 -6.13 -5.18 13.74
C ARG A 280 -7.32 -5.46 14.66
N LYS A 281 -7.25 -5.08 15.93
CA LYS A 281 -8.38 -5.19 16.87
C LYS A 281 -9.61 -4.46 16.37
N GLN A 282 -9.45 -3.21 15.92
CA GLN A 282 -10.55 -2.42 15.38
C GLN A 282 -11.16 -3.05 14.12
N ALA A 283 -10.33 -3.58 13.21
CA ALA A 283 -10.82 -4.30 12.04
C ALA A 283 -11.60 -5.57 12.42
N GLU A 284 -11.11 -6.32 13.41
CA GLU A 284 -11.80 -7.52 13.90
C GLU A 284 -13.15 -7.17 14.55
N GLN A 285 -13.20 -6.12 15.37
CA GLN A 285 -14.44 -5.62 15.97
C GLN A 285 -15.47 -5.21 14.92
N GLN A 286 -15.04 -4.55 13.84
CA GLN A 286 -15.93 -4.20 12.73
C GLN A 286 -16.46 -5.43 12.00
N MET A 287 -15.64 -6.48 11.82
CA MET A 287 -16.08 -7.75 11.22
C MET A 287 -17.11 -8.46 12.11
N VAL A 288 -16.87 -8.52 13.42
CA VAL A 288 -17.79 -9.12 14.40
C VAL A 288 -19.11 -8.34 14.45
N ALA A 289 -19.05 -7.00 14.47
CA ALA A 289 -20.25 -6.15 14.42
C ALA A 289 -21.06 -6.34 13.12
N ALA A 290 -20.41 -6.74 12.03
CA ALA A 290 -21.05 -7.11 10.77
C ALA A 290 -21.56 -8.56 10.73
N GLY A 291 -21.56 -9.27 11.85
CA GLY A 291 -22.10 -10.64 11.98
C GLY A 291 -21.16 -11.75 11.53
N LYS A 292 -19.87 -11.46 11.30
CA LYS A 292 -18.86 -12.48 10.98
C LYS A 292 -18.24 -13.06 12.24
N ALA A 293 -17.71 -14.29 12.16
CA ALA A 293 -16.85 -14.82 13.21
C ALA A 293 -15.58 -13.96 13.33
N GLY A 294 -15.07 -13.82 14.55
CA GLY A 294 -13.85 -13.05 14.80
C GLY A 294 -12.97 -13.67 15.88
N MET A 295 -11.71 -13.25 15.87
CA MET A 295 -10.70 -13.59 16.86
C MET A 295 -10.92 -12.82 18.16
N ASN A 296 -10.63 -13.45 19.29
CA ASN A 296 -10.51 -12.76 20.58
C ASN A 296 -9.17 -12.00 20.68
N ASP A 297 -9.04 -11.13 21.68
CA ASP A 297 -7.84 -10.29 21.87
C ASP A 297 -6.52 -11.08 21.94
N SER A 298 -6.52 -12.26 22.55
CA SER A 298 -5.32 -13.12 22.62
C SER A 298 -4.97 -13.65 21.24
N GLN A 299 -5.96 -14.17 20.51
CA GLN A 299 -5.78 -14.66 19.14
C GLN A 299 -5.29 -13.55 18.20
N ILE A 300 -5.82 -12.33 18.35
CA ILE A 300 -5.36 -11.16 17.58
C ILE A 300 -3.90 -10.84 17.91
N LYS A 301 -3.53 -10.84 19.20
CA LYS A 301 -2.15 -10.60 19.62
C LYS A 301 -1.20 -11.66 19.07
N ASP A 302 -1.58 -12.93 19.14
CA ASP A 302 -0.78 -14.03 18.60
C ASP A 302 -0.64 -13.93 17.07
N PHE A 303 -1.73 -13.57 16.40
CA PHE A 303 -1.74 -13.28 14.97
C PHE A 303 -0.76 -12.18 14.61
N VAL A 304 -0.85 -11.01 15.21
CA VAL A 304 0.04 -9.88 14.90
C VAL A 304 1.49 -10.19 15.25
N ASN A 305 1.71 -10.82 16.42
CA ASN A 305 3.06 -11.24 16.84
C ASN A 305 3.68 -12.22 15.85
N TYR A 306 2.91 -13.14 15.27
CA TYR A 306 3.42 -14.07 14.26
C TYR A 306 3.99 -13.34 13.05
N PHE A 307 3.30 -12.32 12.54
CA PHE A 307 3.83 -11.50 11.45
C PHE A 307 5.09 -10.74 11.87
N TRP A 308 5.11 -10.17 13.07
CA TRP A 308 6.32 -9.51 13.59
C TRP A 308 7.48 -10.47 13.84
N ARG A 309 7.23 -11.75 14.16
CA ARG A 309 8.27 -12.78 14.22
C ARG A 309 8.80 -13.13 12.85
N SER A 310 7.94 -13.14 11.82
CA SER A 310 8.35 -13.46 10.46
C SER A 310 9.23 -12.37 9.85
N LEU A 311 8.76 -11.13 9.86
CA LEU A 311 9.50 -9.96 9.36
C LEU A 311 9.23 -8.78 10.30
N HIS A 312 10.11 -8.61 11.29
CA HIS A 312 9.93 -7.57 12.30
C HIS A 312 10.01 -6.15 11.70
N PRO A 313 9.00 -5.28 11.87
CA PRO A 313 8.98 -3.96 11.22
C PRO A 313 10.21 -3.09 11.52
N GLU A 314 10.77 -3.16 12.72
CA GLU A 314 12.00 -2.40 13.03
C GLU A 314 13.23 -2.89 12.28
N LEU A 315 13.31 -4.18 11.98
CA LEU A 315 14.44 -4.76 11.25
C LEU A 315 14.31 -4.55 9.74
N PHE A 316 13.08 -4.51 9.21
CA PHE A 316 12.84 -4.50 7.77
C PHE A 316 12.36 -3.15 7.22
N LEU A 317 11.66 -2.32 7.98
CA LEU A 317 11.15 -1.01 7.48
C LEU A 317 12.10 0.14 7.80
N LYS A 318 12.70 0.18 9.00
CA LYS A 318 13.61 1.28 9.37
C LYS A 318 14.82 1.39 8.43
N PRO A 319 15.44 0.29 7.95
CA PRO A 319 16.53 0.40 6.98
C PRO A 319 16.11 0.97 5.63
N ILE A 320 14.86 0.79 5.21
CA ILE A 320 14.33 1.35 3.96
C ILE A 320 14.38 2.87 4.02
N LEU A 321 14.07 3.48 5.18
CA LEU A 321 14.16 4.94 5.38
C LEU A 321 15.57 5.52 5.18
N ARG A 322 16.60 4.66 5.15
CA ARG A 322 18.00 5.06 4.96
C ARG A 322 18.56 4.60 3.62
N SER A 323 17.73 4.01 2.77
CA SER A 323 18.13 3.37 1.52
C SER A 323 17.32 3.95 0.36
N PRO A 324 17.75 5.08 -0.23
CA PRO A 324 17.06 5.72 -1.35
C PRO A 324 16.91 4.83 -2.59
N SER A 325 17.72 3.75 -2.69
CA SER A 325 17.62 2.77 -3.77
C SER A 325 16.46 1.78 -3.61
N VAL A 326 15.76 1.78 -2.47
CA VAL A 326 14.70 0.80 -2.16
C VAL A 326 13.31 1.42 -2.22
N ALA A 327 13.12 2.64 -1.71
CA ALA A 327 11.85 3.36 -1.78
C ALA A 327 12.05 4.80 -2.25
N ASP A 328 11.08 5.30 -3.01
CA ASP A 328 11.14 6.63 -3.61
C ASP A 328 10.33 7.67 -2.83
N LEU A 329 9.29 7.21 -2.12
CA LEU A 329 8.37 8.05 -1.36
C LEU A 329 8.02 7.38 -0.03
N VAL A 330 8.13 8.14 1.05
CA VAL A 330 7.69 7.75 2.38
C VAL A 330 6.50 8.61 2.78
N ILE A 331 5.45 7.96 3.27
CA ILE A 331 4.28 8.58 3.86
C ILE A 331 4.17 8.04 5.28
N GLU A 332 4.41 8.89 6.27
CA GLU A 332 4.28 8.47 7.67
C GLU A 332 2.81 8.32 8.07
N ILE A 333 2.53 7.32 8.89
CA ILE A 333 1.19 7.02 9.43
C ILE A 333 1.25 7.16 10.95
N CYS A 334 0.47 8.08 11.49
CA CYS A 334 0.30 8.29 12.93
C CYS A 334 -0.59 7.19 13.55
N PRO A 335 -0.53 6.97 14.88
CA PRO A 335 -1.35 5.95 15.54
C PRO A 335 -2.87 6.08 15.32
N ASP A 336 -3.37 7.30 15.13
CA ASP A 336 -4.76 7.61 14.80
C ASP A 336 -5.10 7.47 13.30
N ARG A 337 -4.16 6.97 12.50
CA ARG A 337 -4.21 6.83 11.03
C ARG A 337 -4.22 8.13 10.25
N THR A 338 -3.95 9.27 10.90
CA THR A 338 -3.62 10.49 10.16
C THR A 338 -2.25 10.36 9.50
N PHE A 339 -2.01 11.16 8.46
CA PHE A 339 -0.73 11.19 7.77
C PHE A 339 0.24 12.13 8.49
N GLY A 340 1.47 11.68 8.69
CA GLY A 340 2.58 12.47 9.21
C GLY A 340 3.36 13.15 8.07
N GLU A 341 4.69 13.10 8.14
CA GLU A 341 5.52 13.65 7.07
C GLU A 341 5.41 12.85 5.77
N ILE A 342 5.55 13.57 4.65
CA ILE A 342 5.61 13.00 3.30
C ILE A 342 6.90 13.50 2.67
N TYR A 343 7.79 12.60 2.28
CA TYR A 343 9.10 12.95 1.74
C TYR A 343 9.63 11.90 0.77
N SER A 344 10.42 12.34 -0.22
CA SER A 344 11.22 11.45 -1.04
C SER A 344 12.56 11.14 -0.36
N LEU A 345 13.09 9.93 -0.62
CA LEU A 345 14.40 9.49 -0.10
C LEU A 345 15.57 9.89 -0.99
#